data_AF-A0A0F9BG77-F1
#
_entry.id   AF-A0A0F9BG77-F1
#
_cell.length_a   1.000
_cell.length_b   1.000
_cell.length_c   1.000
_cell.angle_alpha   90.00
_cell.angle_beta   90.00
_cell.angle_gamma   90.00
#
_symmetry.space_group_name_H-M   'P 1'
#
loop_
_entity.id
_entity.type
_entity.pdbx_description
1 polymer ?
#
loop_
_entity_poly.entity_id
_entity_poly.type
_entity_poly.pdbx_seq_one_letter_code
_entity_poly.pdbx_strand_id
1 'polypeptide(L)'
;IIELGGHGLLLSDGASGGWIGLTLFRYALEVLDGMSPSSPLIKCLLTELGCDNSSSLTELALNAKPAYFASFAPVVFNMQDDPVAQTILAQAAKFITRYIEHLAQLGYQSITLMGGTAKTITPWLSSKAQGYLCDAQYSPEQGAIQLAKMHL
;
A
#
# COMPACT_ATOMS: atom_id res chain seq x y z
N ILE A 1 -7.84 -1.00 23.41
CA ILE A 1 -7.92 -0.38 22.07
C ILE A 1 -8.22 -1.50 21.11
N ILE A 2 -9.35 -1.44 20.38
CA ILE A 2 -9.81 -2.54 19.53
C ILE A 2 -9.41 -2.36 18.05
N GLU A 3 -9.06 -1.14 17.63
CA GLU A 3 -8.66 -0.83 16.25
C GLU A 3 -7.61 0.30 16.22
N LEU A 4 -6.69 0.25 15.26
CA LEU A 4 -5.65 1.25 15.01
C LEU A 4 -5.57 1.52 13.50
N GLY A 5 -5.71 2.78 13.08
CA GLY A 5 -5.72 3.14 11.66
C GLY A 5 -7.03 2.77 10.96
N GLY A 6 -7.00 2.62 9.64
CA GLY A 6 -8.20 2.28 8.84
C GLY A 6 -9.19 3.44 8.68
N HIS A 7 -8.72 4.68 8.76
CA HIS A 7 -9.50 5.91 8.55
C HIS A 7 -9.64 6.30 7.06
N GLY A 8 -9.23 5.44 6.14
CA GLY A 8 -9.37 5.62 4.69
C GLY A 8 -8.18 6.29 4.00
N LEU A 9 -8.13 6.19 2.67
CA LEU A 9 -7.01 6.64 1.82
C LEU A 9 -6.53 8.08 2.09
N LEU A 10 -7.45 8.99 2.41
CA LEU A 10 -7.11 10.40 2.64
C LEU A 10 -6.47 10.66 4.01
N LEU A 11 -6.75 9.81 5.00
CA LEU A 11 -6.38 10.03 6.40
C LEU A 11 -5.35 9.01 6.93
N SER A 12 -5.31 7.80 6.37
CA SER A 12 -4.43 6.71 6.79
C SER A 12 -3.98 5.84 5.61
N ASP A 13 -4.07 4.51 5.76
CA ASP A 13 -3.94 3.50 4.71
C ASP A 13 -2.60 3.53 3.97
N GLY A 14 -1.54 3.99 4.64
CA GLY A 14 -0.19 4.28 4.12
C GLY A 14 0.60 3.11 3.52
N ALA A 15 -0.03 1.96 3.34
CA ALA A 15 0.51 0.81 2.62
C ALA A 15 -0.56 0.01 1.87
N SER A 16 -1.78 0.55 1.77
CA SER A 16 -2.84 -0.02 0.96
C SER A 16 -2.52 0.10 -0.53
N GLY A 17 -3.17 -0.70 -1.36
CA GLY A 17 -3.05 -0.56 -2.82
C GLY A 17 -3.44 0.84 -3.29
N GLY A 18 -4.51 1.43 -2.73
CA GLY A 18 -4.94 2.78 -3.07
C GLY A 18 -3.88 3.83 -2.76
N TRP A 19 -3.19 3.70 -1.62
CA TRP A 19 -2.12 4.61 -1.25
C TRP A 19 -0.88 4.45 -2.12
N ILE A 20 -0.50 3.21 -2.45
CA ILE A 20 0.63 2.91 -3.35
C ILE A 20 0.39 3.55 -4.72
N GLY A 21 -0.80 3.33 -5.32
CA GLY A 21 -1.14 3.91 -6.61
C GLY A 21 -1.29 5.43 -6.58
N LEU A 22 -1.89 6.01 -5.54
CA LEU A 22 -1.98 7.46 -5.40
C LEU A 22 -0.59 8.10 -5.27
N THR A 23 0.32 7.46 -4.55
CA THR A 23 1.71 7.92 -4.41
C THR A 23 2.45 7.87 -5.74
N LEU A 24 2.20 6.85 -6.56
CA LEU A 24 2.71 6.77 -7.93
C LEU A 24 2.20 7.95 -8.80
N PHE A 25 0.91 8.29 -8.72
CA PHE A 25 0.33 9.44 -9.43
C PHE A 25 0.95 10.77 -8.96
N ARG A 26 1.13 10.95 -7.65
CA ARG A 26 1.79 12.14 -7.09
C ARG A 26 3.21 12.29 -7.61
N TYR A 27 3.98 11.20 -7.65
CA TYR A 27 5.33 11.23 -8.21
C TYR A 27 5.30 11.57 -9.71
N ALA A 28 4.35 11.01 -10.47
CA ALA A 28 4.21 11.33 -11.89
C ALA A 28 3.90 12.82 -12.13
N LEU A 29 3.07 13.45 -11.28
CA LEU A 29 2.84 14.90 -11.32
C LEU A 29 4.14 15.68 -11.08
N GLU A 30 4.94 15.31 -10.08
CA GLU A 30 6.25 15.96 -9.84
C GLU A 30 7.20 15.81 -11.04
N VAL A 31 7.18 14.68 -11.74
CA VAL A 31 7.97 14.48 -12.95
C VAL A 31 7.48 15.39 -14.08
N LEU A 32 6.17 15.51 -14.27
CA LEU A 32 5.57 16.40 -15.28
C LEU A 32 5.86 17.88 -15.00
N ASP A 33 5.94 18.26 -13.73
CA ASP A 33 6.32 19.60 -13.30
C ASP A 33 7.85 19.84 -13.31
N GLY A 34 8.65 18.82 -13.65
CA GLY A 34 10.12 18.90 -13.71
C GLY A 34 10.82 18.91 -12.34
N MET A 35 10.11 18.55 -11.27
CA MET A 35 10.58 18.55 -9.89
C MET A 35 11.24 17.23 -9.46
N SER A 36 10.88 16.13 -10.12
CA SER A 36 11.41 14.79 -9.84
C SER A 36 11.92 14.12 -11.13
N PRO A 37 12.95 13.26 -11.06
CA PRO A 37 13.45 12.54 -12.23
C PRO A 37 12.45 11.49 -12.72
N SER A 38 12.31 11.36 -14.03
CA SER A 38 11.50 10.30 -14.63
C SER A 38 12.18 8.93 -14.51
N SER A 39 11.38 7.85 -14.50
CA SER A 39 11.84 6.45 -14.53
C SER A 39 11.02 5.62 -15.52
N PRO A 40 11.47 4.41 -15.90
CA PRO A 40 10.65 3.47 -16.68
C PRO A 40 9.24 3.26 -16.13
N LEU A 41 9.07 3.15 -14.80
CA LEU A 41 7.75 3.03 -14.16
C LEU A 41 6.86 4.24 -14.45
N ILE A 42 7.40 5.46 -14.31
CA ILE A 42 6.63 6.68 -14.59
C ILE A 42 6.26 6.80 -16.06
N LYS A 43 7.19 6.46 -16.97
CA LYS A 43 6.90 6.44 -18.41
C LYS A 43 5.82 5.43 -18.76
N CYS A 44 5.86 4.24 -18.15
CA CYS A 44 4.84 3.21 -18.32
C CYS A 44 3.47 3.73 -17.92
N LEU A 45 3.36 4.30 -16.70
CA LEU A 45 2.12 4.89 -16.20
C LEU A 45 1.57 5.99 -17.12
N LEU A 46 2.39 6.97 -17.48
CA LEU A 46 1.96 8.10 -18.31
C LEU A 46 1.52 7.64 -19.71
N THR A 47 2.20 6.64 -20.27
CA THR A 47 1.83 6.03 -21.56
C THR A 47 0.51 5.28 -21.46
N GLU A 48 0.30 4.48 -20.41
CA GLU A 48 -0.94 3.74 -20.18
C GLU A 48 -2.14 4.69 -20.01
N LEU A 49 -1.93 5.81 -19.32
CA LEU A 49 -2.96 6.82 -19.08
C LEU A 49 -3.19 7.78 -20.26
N GLY A 50 -2.31 7.77 -21.26
CA GLY A 50 -2.33 8.75 -22.35
C GLY A 50 -2.14 10.20 -21.89
N CYS A 51 -1.37 10.40 -20.82
CA CYS A 51 -1.13 11.71 -20.22
C CYS A 51 0.28 12.20 -20.52
N ASP A 52 0.40 13.39 -21.10
CA ASP A 52 1.67 14.05 -21.41
C ASP A 52 1.91 15.33 -20.61
N ASN A 53 0.94 15.75 -19.78
CA ASN A 53 1.03 16.97 -18.96
C ASN A 53 0.29 16.83 -17.63
N SER A 54 0.59 17.71 -16.67
CA SER A 54 0.02 17.66 -15.32
C SER A 54 -1.49 17.92 -15.29
N SER A 55 -2.04 18.67 -16.26
CA SER A 55 -3.48 18.94 -16.33
C SER A 55 -4.27 17.68 -16.69
N SER A 56 -3.86 16.92 -17.70
CA SER A 56 -4.54 15.69 -18.10
C SER A 56 -4.49 14.62 -17.00
N LEU A 57 -3.34 14.48 -16.32
CA LEU A 57 -3.22 13.55 -15.20
C LEU A 57 -4.08 13.98 -13.99
N THR A 58 -4.13 15.28 -13.71
CA THR A 58 -4.98 15.83 -12.63
C THR A 58 -6.47 15.61 -12.90
N GLU A 59 -6.91 15.81 -14.15
CA GLU A 59 -8.31 15.62 -14.55
C GLU A 59 -8.76 14.16 -14.33
N LEU A 60 -7.92 13.18 -14.70
CA LEU A 60 -8.20 11.76 -14.41
C LEU A 60 -8.28 11.47 -12.90
N ALA A 61 -7.45 12.13 -12.10
CA ALA A 61 -7.35 11.87 -10.66
C ALA A 61 -8.44 12.57 -9.83
N LEU A 62 -9.00 13.70 -10.28
CA LEU A 62 -9.85 14.59 -9.48
C LEU A 62 -11.05 13.88 -8.82
N ASN A 63 -11.67 12.94 -9.54
CA ASN A 63 -12.85 12.19 -9.09
C ASN A 63 -12.59 10.69 -8.95
N ALA A 64 -11.32 10.28 -9.00
CA ALA A 64 -10.94 8.88 -8.92
C ALA A 64 -11.23 8.31 -7.52
N LYS A 65 -11.82 7.12 -7.50
CA LYS A 65 -12.08 6.38 -6.25
C LYS A 65 -10.80 5.69 -5.77
N PRO A 66 -10.66 5.35 -4.48
CA PRO A 66 -9.51 4.59 -3.97
C PRO A 66 -9.22 3.30 -4.75
N ALA A 67 -10.26 2.61 -5.23
CA ALA A 67 -10.13 1.41 -6.04
C ALA A 67 -9.43 1.65 -7.40
N TYR A 68 -9.62 2.84 -8.00
CA TYR A 68 -8.93 3.22 -9.23
C TYR A 68 -7.44 3.36 -8.98
N PHE A 69 -7.02 4.06 -7.91
CA PHE A 69 -5.60 4.11 -7.57
C PHE A 69 -5.06 2.72 -7.22
N ALA A 70 -5.84 1.90 -6.52
CA ALA A 70 -5.42 0.56 -6.13
C ALA A 70 -5.11 -0.37 -7.32
N SER A 71 -5.71 -0.16 -8.50
CA SER A 71 -5.41 -0.97 -9.68
C SER A 71 -3.99 -0.76 -10.21
N PHE A 72 -3.29 0.31 -9.81
CA PHE A 72 -1.91 0.58 -10.20
C PHE A 72 -0.88 0.03 -9.21
N ALA A 73 -1.29 -0.44 -8.02
CA ALA A 73 -0.36 -1.05 -7.06
C ALA A 73 0.38 -2.28 -7.62
N PRO A 74 -0.25 -3.20 -8.38
CA PRO A 74 0.46 -4.31 -9.01
C PRO A 74 1.59 -3.86 -9.93
N VAL A 75 1.45 -2.73 -10.64
CA VAL A 75 2.51 -2.20 -11.52
C VAL A 75 3.73 -1.82 -10.70
N VAL A 76 3.54 -1.15 -9.56
CA VAL A 76 4.62 -0.79 -8.63
C VAL A 76 5.34 -2.04 -8.11
N PHE A 77 4.60 -3.08 -7.69
CA PHE A 77 5.20 -4.33 -7.21
C PHE A 77 5.92 -5.11 -8.32
N ASN A 78 5.38 -5.13 -9.54
CA ASN A 78 5.99 -5.82 -10.68
C ASN A 78 7.28 -5.12 -11.15
N MET A 79 7.39 -3.81 -10.94
CA MET A 79 8.56 -3.00 -11.28
C MET A 79 9.39 -2.64 -10.05
N GLN A 80 9.46 -3.52 -9.05
CA GLN A 80 10.10 -3.24 -7.76
C GLN A 80 11.60 -2.87 -7.83
N ASP A 81 12.27 -3.15 -8.94
CA ASP A 81 13.66 -2.74 -9.19
C ASP A 81 13.78 -1.29 -9.70
N ASP A 82 12.67 -0.66 -10.12
CA ASP A 82 12.61 0.75 -10.53
C ASP A 82 12.82 1.67 -9.32
N PRO A 83 13.67 2.71 -9.42
CA PRO A 83 13.98 3.58 -8.28
C PRO A 83 12.75 4.27 -7.67
N VAL A 84 11.72 4.55 -8.47
CA VAL A 84 10.47 5.13 -7.97
C VAL A 84 9.65 4.07 -7.24
N ALA A 85 9.59 2.83 -7.75
CA ALA A 85 8.96 1.73 -7.03
C ALA A 85 9.64 1.48 -5.69
N GLN A 86 10.97 1.41 -5.66
CA GLN A 86 11.74 1.23 -4.42
C GLN A 86 11.40 2.30 -3.39
N THR A 87 11.29 3.55 -3.83
CA THR A 87 10.93 4.69 -2.96
C THR A 87 9.53 4.52 -2.37
N ILE A 88 8.54 4.17 -3.19
CA ILE A 88 7.15 3.99 -2.76
C ILE A 88 7.02 2.78 -1.81
N LEU A 89 7.63 1.65 -2.16
CA LEU A 89 7.57 0.42 -1.38
C LEU A 89 8.31 0.55 -0.05
N ALA A 90 9.43 1.27 0.00
CA ALA A 90 10.12 1.58 1.25
C ALA A 90 9.27 2.46 2.18
N GLN A 91 8.52 3.43 1.64
CA GLN A 91 7.60 4.24 2.44
C GLN A 91 6.44 3.41 3.00
N ALA A 92 5.83 2.56 2.16
CA ALA A 92 4.78 1.63 2.58
C ALA A 92 5.26 0.66 3.67
N ALA A 93 6.47 0.09 3.50
CA ALA A 93 7.08 -0.80 4.47
C ALA A 93 7.38 -0.10 5.82
N LYS A 94 7.84 1.16 5.76
CA LYS A 94 8.05 1.98 6.96
C LYS A 94 6.73 2.26 7.68
N PHE A 95 5.64 2.50 6.93
CA PHE A 95 4.31 2.67 7.51
C PHE A 95 3.87 1.41 8.26
N ILE A 96 3.94 0.23 7.63
CA ILE A 96 3.58 -1.05 8.25
C ILE A 96 4.45 -1.34 9.49
N THR A 97 5.76 -1.12 9.38
CA THR A 97 6.72 -1.38 10.47
C THR A 97 6.35 -0.61 11.74
N ARG A 98 5.93 0.66 11.62
CA ARG A 98 5.48 1.45 12.78
C ARG A 98 4.29 0.83 13.50
N TYR A 99 3.34 0.24 12.76
CA TYR A 99 2.19 -0.43 13.36
C TYR A 99 2.58 -1.75 14.03
N ILE A 100 3.42 -2.55 13.39
CA ILE A 100 3.96 -3.79 13.97
C ILE A 100 4.71 -3.49 15.28
N GLU A 101 5.60 -2.50 15.27
CA GLU A 101 6.37 -2.14 16.47
C GLU A 101 5.48 -1.58 17.59
N HIS A 102 4.45 -0.81 17.24
CA HIS A 102 3.48 -0.33 18.23
C HIS A 102 2.69 -1.48 18.86
N LEU A 103 2.21 -2.44 18.06
CA LEU A 103 1.54 -3.65 18.57
C LEU A 103 2.49 -4.48 19.45
N ALA A 104 3.76 -4.61 19.06
CA ALA A 104 4.76 -5.29 19.87
C ALA A 104 4.97 -4.60 21.23
N GLN A 105 4.99 -3.26 21.28
CA GLN A 105 5.05 -2.49 22.52
C GLN A 105 3.83 -2.69 23.43
N LEU A 106 2.67 -2.99 22.85
CA LEU A 106 1.46 -3.37 23.59
C LEU A 106 1.47 -4.83 24.07
N GLY A 107 2.53 -5.59 23.77
CA GLY A 107 2.73 -6.96 24.22
C GLY A 107 2.32 -8.05 23.23
N TYR A 108 1.90 -7.69 22.01
CA TYR A 108 1.56 -8.68 20.98
C TYR A 108 2.84 -9.29 20.38
N GLN A 109 2.95 -10.62 20.42
CA GLN A 109 4.13 -11.36 19.94
C GLN A 109 3.90 -12.11 18.62
N SER A 110 2.64 -12.22 18.19
CA SER A 110 2.25 -12.90 16.95
C SER A 110 1.28 -12.01 16.20
N ILE A 111 1.74 -11.47 15.08
CA ILE A 111 1.01 -10.48 14.27
C ILE A 111 0.84 -11.05 12.87
N THR A 112 -0.39 -11.15 12.39
CA THR A 112 -0.64 -11.60 11.01
C THR A 112 -0.82 -10.38 10.12
N LEU A 113 -0.04 -10.32 9.03
CA LEU A 113 -0.25 -9.35 7.95
C LEU A 113 -1.23 -9.95 6.93
N MET A 114 -2.39 -9.31 6.76
CA MET A 114 -3.47 -9.77 5.89
C MET A 114 -3.74 -8.78 4.75
N GLY A 115 -4.31 -9.28 3.66
CA GLY A 115 -4.74 -8.49 2.50
C GLY A 115 -3.89 -8.71 1.25
N GLY A 116 -4.37 -8.20 0.12
CA GLY A 116 -3.79 -8.49 -1.21
C GLY A 116 -2.34 -8.01 -1.39
N THR A 117 -1.88 -7.02 -0.62
CA THR A 117 -0.51 -6.50 -0.66
C THR A 117 0.42 -7.16 0.36
N ALA A 118 -0.11 -7.97 1.29
CA ALA A 118 0.64 -8.48 2.43
C ALA A 118 1.88 -9.27 1.99
N LYS A 119 1.68 -10.29 1.15
CA LYS A 119 2.78 -11.16 0.71
C LYS A 119 3.88 -10.41 -0.06
N THR A 120 3.49 -9.45 -0.90
CA THR A 120 4.44 -8.72 -1.76
C THR A 120 5.20 -7.63 -1.01
N ILE A 121 4.60 -7.03 0.03
CA ILE A 121 5.27 -6.02 0.85
C ILE A 121 6.12 -6.61 1.98
N THR A 122 5.84 -7.84 2.44
CA THR A 122 6.60 -8.47 3.54
C THR A 122 8.13 -8.45 3.36
N PRO A 123 8.70 -8.75 2.16
CA PRO A 123 10.15 -8.68 1.96
C PRO A 123 10.76 -7.30 2.17
N TRP A 124 9.96 -6.24 2.07
CA TRP A 124 10.38 -4.84 2.26
C TRP A 124 10.43 -4.41 3.74
N LEU A 125 9.84 -5.20 4.64
CA LEU A 125 9.83 -4.91 6.06
C LEU A 125 11.20 -5.17 6.69
N SER A 126 11.52 -4.47 7.78
CA SER A 126 12.76 -4.74 8.52
C SER A 126 12.76 -6.17 9.10
N SER A 127 13.95 -6.77 9.27
CA SER A 127 14.06 -8.10 9.87
C SER A 127 13.42 -8.19 11.25
N LYS A 128 13.47 -7.09 12.02
CA LYS A 128 12.80 -6.98 13.32
C LYS A 128 11.28 -7.05 13.18
N ALA A 129 10.69 -6.32 12.23
CA ALA A 129 9.26 -6.36 11.98
C ALA A 129 8.80 -7.73 11.48
N GLN A 130 9.57 -8.34 10.57
CA GLN A 130 9.31 -9.69 10.07
C GLN A 130 9.34 -10.75 11.19
N GLY A 131 10.18 -10.57 12.21
CA GLY A 131 10.26 -11.47 13.37
C GLY A 131 8.99 -11.55 14.22
N TYR A 132 8.07 -10.60 14.10
CA TYR A 132 6.76 -10.64 14.76
C TYR A 132 5.67 -11.28 13.90
N LEU A 133 5.94 -11.51 12.61
CA LEU A 133 4.94 -11.99 11.68
C LEU A 133 4.68 -13.49 11.85
N CYS A 134 3.40 -13.87 11.81
CA CYS A 134 2.98 -15.26 11.75
C CYS A 134 1.85 -15.45 10.74
N ASP A 135 1.73 -16.67 10.23
CA ASP A 135 0.64 -17.03 9.31
C ASP A 135 -0.73 -16.88 9.98
N ALA A 136 -1.73 -16.57 9.17
CA ALA A 136 -3.11 -16.57 9.60
C ALA A 136 -3.53 -17.99 9.94
N GLN A 137 -4.07 -18.22 11.15
CA GLN A 137 -4.62 -19.54 11.50
C GLN A 137 -5.90 -19.85 10.73
N TYR A 138 -6.68 -18.81 10.43
CA TYR A 138 -7.95 -18.90 9.73
C TYR A 138 -8.11 -17.70 8.78
N SER A 139 -8.89 -17.91 7.72
CA SER A 139 -9.31 -16.81 6.85
C SER A 139 -10.33 -15.90 7.55
N PRO A 140 -10.51 -14.65 7.10
CA PRO A 140 -11.55 -13.76 7.63
C PRO A 140 -12.95 -14.38 7.54
N GLU A 141 -13.24 -15.13 6.46
CA GLU A 141 -14.51 -15.82 6.26
C GLU A 141 -14.71 -16.95 7.28
N GLN A 142 -13.67 -17.72 7.57
CA GLN A 142 -13.70 -18.74 8.63
C GLN A 142 -13.90 -18.11 10.00
N GLY A 143 -13.25 -16.96 10.28
CA GLY A 143 -13.45 -16.18 11.48
C GLY A 143 -14.90 -15.71 11.63
N ALA A 144 -15.53 -15.24 10.55
CA ALA A 144 -16.93 -14.84 10.54
C ALA A 144 -17.88 -16.01 10.84
N ILE A 145 -17.62 -17.20 10.27
CA ILE A 145 -18.39 -18.43 10.58
C ILE A 145 -18.25 -18.80 12.06
N GLN A 146 -17.05 -18.72 12.62
CA GLN A 146 -16.81 -19.04 14.03
C GLN A 146 -17.52 -18.04 14.96
N LEU A 147 -17.49 -16.75 14.62
CA LEU A 147 -18.20 -15.71 15.35
C LEU A 147 -19.72 -15.94 15.32
N ALA A 148 -20.29 -16.29 14.16
CA ALA A 148 -21.71 -16.60 14.04
C ALA A 148 -22.14 -17.77 14.94
N LYS A 149 -21.31 -18.82 15.04
CA LYS A 149 -21.56 -19.98 15.92
C LYS A 149 -21.56 -19.63 17.42
N MET A 150 -20.86 -18.58 17.84
CA MET A 150 -20.85 -18.14 19.25
C MET A 150 -22.14 -17.44 19.67
N HIS A 151 -22.97 -17.03 18.70
CA HIS A 151 -24.22 -16.30 18.92
C HIS A 151 -25.47 -17.10 18.51
N LEU A 152 -25.31 -18.39 18.21
CA LEU A 152 -26.39 -19.37 18.06
C LEU A 152 -26.52 -20.20 19.34
#